data_AF-A0A0R3UPT2-F1
#
_entry.id   AF-A0A0R3UPT2-F1
#
_cell.length_a   1.000
_cell.length_b   1.000
_cell.length_c   1.000
_cell.angle_alpha   90.00
_cell.angle_beta   90.00
_cell.angle_gamma   90.00
#
_symmetry.space_group_name_H-M   'P 1'
#
loop_
_entity.id
_entity.type
_entity.pdbx_description
1 polymer ?
#
loop_
_entity_poly.entity_id
_entity_poly.type
_entity_poly.pdbx_seq_one_letter_code
_entity_poly.pdbx_strand_id
1 'polypeptide(L)'
;MSDHRDEYASNLRKLQLMGFGNESRIKEALLSCENDVDSAITFLVNDNFGPHVRIQDGQSSEKDSPSVTSVGRFPVEELKKLEDTLYVEKWNIPCLRSQSLGICLLAAIQFLTSSAVLQWDADTLEGVHNMLELVIQLAVECLAAGKKLCTDQPSGQTSVVQDLIGVAFAYLEAIFNPECSYHQRCRDRSSNIGNYISLIPSVDLTAEYLFFSKEVEKSDSFNNWSSLSSSETGDGDSRHLFAEPLPAPKNFYLVNLLNCFGVHGGFELIRWYVTRHHFPLKGMQSTLGPLANVAEYLTMETMCRYASWPIIRTLWLIHNLTSEDCNPQESRIFDLVTSVRVLCYRFASLASSSSSNEAAYVFNSSFPFTVVDFTQPRQPDWDSLVEQYPSIPPTAPFFSVSRVDERHLAILLASLCPPAGAGSSFKVRMLACRHLIDQLSAVQQARSADAAIKSNASAATPVVTSMSILAAENQAFLKRRKVHKLIRYDVLMTWVREKAVVKSIMSKYTQMLI
;
A
#
# COMPACT_ATOMS: atom_id res chain seq x y z
N MET A 1 36.12 16.41 39.45
CA MET A 1 35.20 17.24 38.61
C MET A 1 35.70 17.46 37.17
N SER A 2 36.82 16.85 36.74
CA SER A 2 37.30 16.86 35.35
C SER A 2 36.78 15.66 34.55
N ASP A 3 36.78 14.44 35.11
CA ASP A 3 36.37 13.21 34.40
C ASP A 3 34.94 13.23 33.85
N HIS A 4 33.95 13.66 34.64
CA HIS A 4 32.55 13.68 34.18
C HIS A 4 32.28 14.69 33.05
N ARG A 5 33.12 15.72 32.89
CA ARG A 5 32.98 16.68 31.78
C ARG A 5 33.53 16.12 30.47
N ASP A 6 34.60 15.32 30.55
CA ASP A 6 35.19 14.67 29.39
C ASP A 6 34.31 13.50 28.91
N GLU A 7 33.68 12.77 29.84
CA GLU A 7 32.71 11.71 29.53
C GLU A 7 31.44 12.26 28.87
N TYR A 8 30.88 13.36 29.38
CA TYR A 8 29.72 14.02 28.77
C TYR A 8 30.02 14.54 27.36
N ALA A 9 31.18 15.17 27.16
CA ALA A 9 31.60 15.64 25.84
C ALA A 9 31.84 14.47 24.86
N SER A 10 32.39 13.36 25.34
CA SER A 10 32.58 12.13 24.56
C SER A 10 31.24 11.52 24.14
N ASN A 11 30.28 11.40 25.06
CA ASN A 11 28.95 10.85 24.80
C ASN A 11 28.13 11.75 23.88
N LEU A 12 28.21 13.07 24.04
CA LEU A 12 27.63 14.05 23.14
C LEU A 12 28.17 13.87 21.71
N ARG A 13 29.50 13.77 21.57
CA ARG A 13 30.14 13.56 20.26
C ARG A 13 29.77 12.21 19.65
N LYS A 14 29.67 11.16 20.47
CA LYS A 14 29.25 9.82 20.03
C LYS A 14 27.83 9.85 19.44
N LEU A 15 26.89 10.51 20.11
CA LEU A 15 25.51 10.67 19.64
C LEU A 15 25.40 11.60 18.41
N GLN A 16 26.23 12.64 18.32
CA GLN A 16 26.35 13.47 17.12
C GLN A 16 26.82 12.66 15.91
N LEU A 17 27.83 11.81 16.10
CA LEU A 17 28.34 10.91 15.05
C LEU A 17 27.32 9.83 14.64
N MET A 18 26.43 9.44 15.56
CA MET A 18 25.30 8.55 15.27
C MET A 18 24.16 9.24 14.50
N GLY A 19 24.20 10.57 14.31
CA GLY A 19 23.25 11.31 13.49
C GLY A 19 21.95 11.69 14.21
N PHE A 20 21.94 11.71 15.55
CA PHE A 20 20.76 12.12 16.30
C PHE A 20 20.60 13.65 16.33
N GLY A 21 19.68 14.21 15.55
CA GLY A 21 19.18 15.59 15.70
C GLY A 21 20.24 16.70 15.83
N ASN A 22 19.80 17.87 16.29
CA ASN A 22 20.63 19.03 16.61
C ASN A 22 21.23 18.92 18.02
N GLU A 23 22.41 19.50 18.26
CA GLU A 23 23.19 19.38 19.50
C GLU A 23 22.40 19.71 20.78
N SER A 24 21.49 20.68 20.70
CA SER A 24 20.57 21.05 21.79
C SER A 24 19.70 19.86 22.24
N ARG A 25 19.20 19.07 21.30
CA ARG A 25 18.34 17.91 21.56
C ARG A 25 19.12 16.73 22.13
N ILE A 26 20.37 16.54 21.67
CA ILE A 26 21.26 15.52 22.23
C ILE A 26 21.64 15.86 23.68
N LYS A 27 21.91 17.15 23.95
CA LYS A 27 22.17 17.63 25.32
C LYS A 27 20.95 17.41 26.21
N GLU A 28 19.74 17.72 25.73
CA GLU A 28 18.51 17.47 26.48
C GLU A 28 18.31 15.98 26.80
N ALA A 29 18.55 15.09 25.83
CA ALA A 29 18.47 13.65 26.03
C ALA A 29 19.51 13.15 27.03
N LEU A 30 20.77 13.56 26.90
CA LEU A 30 21.83 13.19 27.85
C LEU A 30 21.57 13.75 29.25
N LEU A 31 21.04 14.97 29.37
CA LEU A 31 20.67 15.54 30.68
C LEU A 31 19.49 14.79 31.31
N SER A 32 18.50 14.40 30.51
CA SER A 32 17.31 13.67 30.98
C SER A 32 17.61 12.21 31.32
N CYS A 33 18.70 11.67 30.77
CA CYS A 33 19.12 10.28 30.94
C CYS A 33 20.43 10.14 31.74
N GLU A 34 20.79 11.13 32.57
CA GLU A 34 21.97 11.07 33.45
C GLU A 34 23.29 10.74 32.73
N ASN A 35 23.44 11.22 31.49
CA ASN A 35 24.56 10.98 30.58
C ASN A 35 24.72 9.52 30.12
N ASP A 36 23.71 8.66 30.32
CA ASP A 36 23.65 7.31 29.79
C ASP A 36 23.30 7.31 28.29
N VAL A 37 24.18 6.71 27.49
CA VAL A 37 24.06 6.75 26.03
C VAL A 37 22.89 5.91 25.52
N ASP A 38 22.65 4.72 26.11
CA ASP A 38 21.62 3.80 25.63
C ASP A 38 20.20 4.31 25.96
N SER A 39 20.03 4.91 27.15
CA SER A 39 18.81 5.60 27.54
C SER A 39 18.57 6.85 26.71
N ALA A 40 19.62 7.65 26.43
CA ALA A 40 19.51 8.82 25.56
C ALA A 40 19.16 8.45 24.11
N ILE A 41 19.69 7.34 23.58
CA ILE A 41 19.30 6.79 22.27
C ILE A 41 17.82 6.45 22.27
N THR A 42 17.34 5.74 23.29
CA THR A 42 15.93 5.35 23.42
C THR A 42 15.02 6.59 23.47
N PHE A 43 15.42 7.63 24.21
CA PHE A 43 14.74 8.92 24.27
C PHE A 43 14.67 9.59 22.88
N LEU A 44 15.80 9.66 22.17
CA LEU A 44 15.91 10.30 20.85
C LEU A 44 15.21 9.52 19.73
N VAL A 45 15.08 8.20 19.86
CA VAL A 45 14.36 7.34 18.91
C VAL A 45 12.86 7.49 19.08
N ASN A 46 12.33 7.35 20.31
CA ASN A 46 10.88 7.38 20.57
C ASN A 46 10.23 8.73 20.22
N ASP A 47 10.97 9.82 20.41
CA ASP A 47 10.47 11.17 20.18
C ASP A 47 10.53 11.61 18.70
N ASN A 48 11.20 10.83 17.84
CA ASN A 48 11.21 11.04 16.37
C ASN A 48 10.07 10.30 15.64
N PHE A 49 9.31 9.45 16.32
CA PHE A 49 8.19 8.70 15.76
C PHE A 49 6.82 9.10 16.33
N GLY A 50 6.76 10.15 17.16
CA GLY A 50 5.51 10.73 17.66
C GLY A 50 4.71 11.47 16.56
N PRO A 51 3.35 11.49 16.62
CA PRO A 51 2.49 12.00 15.54
C PRO A 51 2.40 13.53 15.43
N HIS A 52 3.37 14.30 15.91
CA HIS A 52 3.33 15.78 15.88
C HIS A 52 4.22 16.38 14.78
N VAL A 53 3.86 16.15 13.52
CA VAL A 53 4.23 17.08 12.42
C VAL A 53 3.22 18.23 12.44
N ARG A 54 3.51 19.26 13.24
CA ARG A 54 2.80 20.53 13.17
C ARG A 54 3.61 21.46 12.27
N ILE A 55 3.10 21.71 11.08
CA ILE A 55 3.58 22.76 10.19
C ILE A 55 3.40 24.10 10.93
N GLN A 56 4.48 24.80 11.23
CA GLN A 56 4.46 26.21 11.61
C GLN A 56 5.26 27.01 10.57
N ASP A 57 4.55 27.94 9.94
CA ASP A 57 5.10 28.98 9.08
C ASP A 57 5.86 30.04 9.90
N GLY A 58 7.00 30.53 9.37
CA GLY A 58 7.44 31.92 9.54
C GLY A 58 8.64 32.26 10.46
N GLN A 59 9.79 32.55 9.80
CA GLN A 59 10.81 33.60 10.04
C GLN A 59 11.94 33.52 11.11
N SER A 60 13.19 33.48 10.58
CA SER A 60 14.50 34.06 11.03
C SER A 60 15.21 33.46 12.27
N SER A 61 16.55 33.32 12.42
CA SER A 61 17.79 33.63 11.66
C SER A 61 18.99 32.86 12.28
N GLU A 62 19.98 32.47 11.46
CA GLU A 62 21.41 32.09 11.74
C GLU A 62 21.76 30.98 12.76
N LYS A 63 22.77 30.11 12.63
CA LYS A 63 23.72 29.62 11.60
C LYS A 63 24.46 28.44 12.29
N ASP A 64 25.03 27.52 11.49
CA ASP A 64 25.91 26.39 11.87
C ASP A 64 25.26 25.06 12.33
N SER A 65 24.78 24.31 11.33
CA SER A 65 24.74 22.83 11.33
C SER A 65 24.84 22.35 9.87
N PRO A 66 25.49 21.22 9.57
CA PRO A 66 25.66 20.76 8.19
C PRO A 66 24.28 20.45 7.60
N SER A 67 24.00 21.08 6.46
CA SER A 67 22.71 21.09 5.80
C SER A 67 22.27 19.68 5.42
N VAL A 68 21.25 19.16 6.12
CA VAL A 68 20.29 18.24 5.53
C VAL A 68 19.71 18.97 4.32
N THR A 69 20.05 18.46 3.13
CA THR A 69 19.45 18.72 1.81
C THR A 69 18.54 19.95 1.71
N SER A 70 18.92 20.91 0.87
CA SER A 70 18.05 21.99 0.39
C SER A 70 16.61 21.48 0.22
N VAL A 71 15.68 22.10 0.97
CA VAL A 71 14.26 21.77 0.95
C VAL A 71 13.78 21.69 -0.50
N GLY A 72 13.53 20.48 -1.00
CA GLY A 72 12.88 20.25 -2.30
C GLY A 72 13.63 19.44 -3.36
N ARG A 73 14.87 18.95 -3.17
CA ARG A 73 15.57 18.16 -4.20
C ARG A 73 16.14 16.83 -3.68
N PHE A 74 15.95 15.75 -4.44
CA PHE A 74 16.56 14.44 -4.17
C PHE A 74 18.10 14.55 -4.19
N PRO A 75 18.83 13.86 -3.28
CA PRO A 75 20.28 13.99 -3.14
C PRO A 75 21.02 13.21 -4.24
N VAL A 76 20.98 13.73 -5.47
CA VAL A 76 21.62 13.13 -6.66
C VAL A 76 23.13 12.96 -6.48
N GLU A 77 23.79 13.85 -5.75
CA GLU A 77 25.23 13.73 -5.46
C GLU A 77 25.54 12.52 -4.57
N GLU A 78 24.67 12.22 -3.60
CA GLU A 78 24.82 11.03 -2.75
C GLU A 78 24.51 9.74 -3.51
N LEU A 79 23.55 9.79 -4.43
CA LEU A 79 23.27 8.69 -5.35
C LEU A 79 24.49 8.36 -6.23
N LYS A 80 25.12 9.38 -6.84
CA LYS A 80 26.33 9.17 -7.65
C LYS A 80 27.49 8.59 -6.84
N LYS A 81 27.70 9.08 -5.60
CA LYS A 81 28.69 8.50 -4.68
C LYS A 81 28.42 7.02 -4.42
N LEU A 82 27.16 6.63 -4.25
CA LEU A 82 26.79 5.22 -4.08
C LEU A 82 27.09 4.40 -5.32
N GLU A 83 26.70 4.88 -6.51
CA GLU A 83 27.00 4.22 -7.78
C GLU A 83 28.52 4.00 -7.93
N ASP A 84 29.32 5.06 -7.75
CA ASP A 84 30.78 5.00 -7.85
C ASP A 84 31.41 4.07 -6.80
N THR A 85 30.78 3.89 -5.64
CA THR A 85 31.30 3.00 -4.56
C THR A 85 30.86 1.55 -4.74
N LEU A 86 29.65 1.31 -5.26
CA LEU A 86 29.09 -0.03 -5.50
C LEU A 86 29.81 -0.77 -6.63
N TYR A 87 30.32 -0.03 -7.64
CA TYR A 87 31.02 -0.63 -8.79
C TYR A 87 32.54 -0.83 -8.59
N VAL A 88 33.11 -0.50 -7.41
CA VAL A 88 34.58 -0.45 -7.18
C VAL A 88 35.07 -1.35 -6.01
N GLU A 89 34.38 -2.47 -5.73
CA GLU A 89 34.81 -3.51 -4.76
C GLU A 89 34.77 -3.12 -3.26
N LYS A 90 33.65 -3.36 -2.58
CA LYS A 90 33.49 -4.01 -1.26
C LYS A 90 32.10 -3.70 -0.67
N TRP A 91 31.33 -4.74 -0.41
CA TRP A 91 30.02 -4.70 0.25
C TRP A 91 30.13 -4.38 1.76
N ASN A 92 30.67 -3.21 2.11
CA ASN A 92 30.69 -2.68 3.47
C ASN A 92 30.22 -1.23 3.42
N ILE A 93 29.00 -0.98 2.94
CA ILE A 93 28.35 0.33 3.09
C ILE A 93 27.57 0.28 4.41
N PRO A 94 27.98 0.99 5.46
CA PRO A 94 27.22 1.05 6.69
C PRO A 94 25.83 1.66 6.43
N CYS A 95 24.77 1.00 6.91
CA CYS A 95 23.38 1.43 6.71
C CYS A 95 22.94 2.57 7.66
N LEU A 96 23.87 3.44 8.07
CA LEU A 96 23.55 4.55 8.97
C LEU A 96 22.72 5.61 8.22
N ARG A 97 21.74 6.21 8.91
CA ARG A 97 20.87 7.26 8.35
C ARG A 97 21.63 8.47 7.81
N SER A 98 22.81 8.74 8.36
CA SER A 98 23.69 9.86 7.96
C SER A 98 24.60 9.54 6.79
N GLN A 99 24.60 8.30 6.30
CA GLN A 99 25.42 7.87 5.17
C GLN A 99 24.61 7.85 3.88
N SER A 100 25.30 7.88 2.74
CA SER A 100 24.70 8.07 1.42
C SER A 100 23.53 7.12 1.17
N LEU A 101 23.65 5.84 1.54
CA LEU A 101 22.56 4.86 1.39
C LEU A 101 21.34 5.22 2.26
N GLY A 102 21.55 5.50 3.55
CA GLY A 102 20.47 5.88 4.47
C GLY A 102 19.78 7.19 4.06
N ILE A 103 20.56 8.16 3.57
CA ILE A 103 20.06 9.43 3.05
C ILE A 103 19.21 9.19 1.80
N CYS A 104 19.69 8.41 0.83
CA CYS A 104 18.98 8.12 -0.41
C CYS A 104 17.68 7.32 -0.17
N LEU A 105 17.69 6.33 0.72
CA LEU A 105 16.48 5.55 1.06
C LEU A 105 15.42 6.42 1.75
N LEU A 106 15.82 7.23 2.73
CA LEU A 106 14.90 8.16 3.40
C LEU A 106 14.34 9.20 2.43
N ALA A 107 15.21 9.78 1.59
CA ALA A 107 14.81 10.75 0.58
C ALA A 107 13.84 10.10 -0.43
N ALA A 108 14.11 8.90 -0.93
CA ALA A 108 13.26 8.23 -1.90
C ALA A 108 11.82 8.10 -1.37
N ILE A 109 11.66 7.67 -0.13
CA ILE A 109 10.34 7.54 0.52
C ILE A 109 9.69 8.90 0.77
N GLN A 110 10.44 9.89 1.25
CA GLN A 110 9.92 11.25 1.50
C GLN A 110 9.43 11.94 0.23
N PHE A 111 10.12 11.73 -0.89
CA PHE A 111 9.80 12.41 -2.14
C PHE A 111 8.67 11.73 -2.93
N LEU A 112 8.24 10.50 -2.60
CA LEU A 112 7.15 9.81 -3.32
C LEU A 112 5.90 10.68 -3.54
N THR A 113 5.54 11.51 -2.55
CA THR A 113 4.36 12.38 -2.58
C THR A 113 4.69 13.84 -2.88
N SER A 114 5.96 14.17 -3.15
CA SER A 114 6.38 15.55 -3.41
C SER A 114 6.05 15.96 -4.84
N SER A 115 5.48 17.16 -5.00
CA SER A 115 5.26 17.75 -6.32
C SER A 115 6.57 18.05 -7.05
N ALA A 116 7.70 18.13 -6.34
CA ALA A 116 9.02 18.31 -6.94
C ALA A 116 9.41 17.17 -7.88
N VAL A 117 8.87 15.96 -7.67
CA VAL A 117 9.11 14.80 -8.54
C VAL A 117 8.68 15.05 -9.98
N LEU A 118 7.70 15.92 -10.19
CA LEU A 118 7.20 16.23 -11.53
C LEU A 118 8.29 16.88 -12.42
N GLN A 119 9.31 17.48 -11.81
CA GLN A 119 10.41 18.17 -12.49
C GLN A 119 11.67 17.31 -12.66
N TRP A 120 11.66 16.06 -12.18
CA TRP A 120 12.84 15.19 -12.28
C TRP A 120 13.08 14.71 -13.71
N ASP A 121 14.37 14.58 -14.03
CA ASP A 121 14.86 13.97 -15.26
C ASP A 121 14.79 12.44 -15.22
N ALA A 122 15.19 11.79 -16.31
CA ALA A 122 15.13 10.34 -16.46
C ALA A 122 15.98 9.62 -15.42
N ASP A 123 17.24 10.04 -15.33
CA ASP A 123 18.28 9.40 -14.54
C ASP A 123 17.93 9.50 -13.05
N THR A 124 17.39 10.64 -12.61
CA THR A 124 16.90 10.82 -11.24
C THR A 124 15.73 9.89 -10.94
N LEU A 125 14.78 9.71 -11.87
CA LEU A 125 13.63 8.81 -11.68
C LEU A 125 14.06 7.34 -11.59
N GLU A 126 15.02 6.93 -12.42
CA GLU A 126 15.60 5.59 -12.42
C GLU A 126 16.43 5.32 -11.16
N GLY A 127 17.26 6.28 -10.74
CA GLY A 127 18.00 6.20 -9.48
C GLY A 127 17.08 6.07 -8.26
N VAL A 128 15.98 6.84 -8.24
CA VAL A 128 14.97 6.72 -7.18
C VAL A 128 14.27 5.38 -7.23
N HIS A 129 13.93 4.87 -8.42
CA HIS A 129 13.35 3.54 -8.58
C HIS A 129 14.23 2.44 -7.99
N ASN A 130 15.53 2.45 -8.30
CA ASN A 130 16.49 1.50 -7.77
C ASN A 130 16.54 1.57 -6.22
N MET A 131 16.43 2.77 -5.65
CA MET A 131 16.31 2.93 -4.20
C MET A 131 15.00 2.36 -3.66
N LEU A 132 13.88 2.52 -4.37
CA LEU A 132 12.59 1.95 -3.97
C LEU A 132 12.60 0.42 -4.03
N GLU A 133 13.29 -0.20 -5.00
CA GLU A 133 13.51 -1.65 -5.02
C GLU A 133 14.27 -2.12 -3.78
N LEU A 134 15.34 -1.42 -3.39
CA LEU A 134 16.07 -1.73 -2.15
C LEU A 134 15.19 -1.56 -0.91
N VAL A 135 14.31 -0.55 -0.85
CA VAL A 135 13.35 -0.41 0.26
C VAL A 135 12.36 -1.59 0.27
N ILE A 136 11.90 -2.07 -0.88
CA ILE A 136 11.03 -3.24 -0.96
C ILE A 136 11.74 -4.49 -0.43
N GLN A 137 12.97 -4.75 -0.87
CA GLN A 137 13.76 -5.87 -0.38
C GLN A 137 13.96 -5.77 1.14
N LEU A 138 14.31 -4.59 1.64
CA LEU A 138 14.44 -4.34 3.08
C LEU A 138 13.12 -4.60 3.83
N ALA A 139 11.98 -4.14 3.29
CA ALA A 139 10.68 -4.39 3.90
C ALA A 139 10.36 -5.89 3.96
N VAL A 140 10.70 -6.64 2.92
CA VAL A 140 10.53 -8.10 2.87
C VAL A 140 11.42 -8.80 3.90
N GLU A 141 12.70 -8.42 4.00
CA GLU A 141 13.62 -8.96 5.01
C GLU A 141 13.15 -8.65 6.45
N CYS A 142 12.66 -7.44 6.69
CA CYS A 142 12.04 -7.05 7.96
C CYS A 142 10.84 -7.95 8.32
N LEU A 143 9.97 -8.23 7.34
CA LEU A 143 8.82 -9.12 7.50
C LEU A 143 9.27 -10.57 7.73
N ALA A 144 10.30 -11.05 7.02
CA ALA A 144 10.84 -12.39 7.19
C ALA A 144 11.50 -12.59 8.57
N ALA A 145 12.29 -11.62 9.01
CA ALA A 145 12.87 -11.58 10.35
C ALA A 145 11.78 -11.58 11.43
N GLY A 146 10.75 -10.75 11.27
CA GLY A 146 9.60 -10.72 12.16
C GLY A 146 8.85 -12.06 12.23
N LYS A 147 8.72 -12.77 11.11
CA LYS A 147 8.12 -14.11 11.05
C LYS A 147 8.95 -15.11 11.84
N LYS A 148 10.27 -15.14 11.62
CA LYS A 148 11.19 -16.05 12.32
C LYS A 148 11.20 -15.83 13.85
N LEU A 149 11.18 -14.57 14.28
CA LEU A 149 11.15 -14.26 15.71
C LEU A 149 9.81 -14.68 16.35
N CYS A 150 8.70 -14.50 15.63
CA CYS A 150 7.39 -14.97 16.07
C CYS A 150 7.32 -16.51 16.21
N THR A 151 8.06 -17.27 15.39
CA THR A 151 8.10 -18.74 15.48
C THR A 151 9.03 -19.24 16.59
N ASP A 152 10.16 -18.55 16.80
CA ASP A 152 11.24 -19.05 17.65
C ASP A 152 11.16 -18.56 19.11
N GLN A 153 10.63 -17.35 19.39
CA GLN A 153 10.55 -16.79 20.74
C GLN A 153 9.28 -15.95 21.00
N PRO A 154 8.19 -16.56 21.51
CA PRO A 154 6.91 -15.88 21.68
C PRO A 154 6.81 -14.85 22.83
N SER A 155 7.78 -14.76 23.76
CA SER A 155 7.57 -14.10 25.06
C SER A 155 8.52 -12.94 25.44
N GLY A 156 9.52 -12.55 24.64
CA GLY A 156 10.60 -11.66 25.11
C GLY A 156 10.89 -10.35 24.34
N GLN A 157 10.59 -10.25 23.04
CA GLN A 157 11.02 -9.12 22.19
C GLN A 157 9.88 -8.52 21.34
N THR A 158 8.67 -8.55 21.88
CA THR A 158 7.45 -8.31 21.11
C THR A 158 7.33 -6.89 20.56
N SER A 159 7.83 -5.86 21.26
CA SER A 159 7.69 -4.45 20.82
C SER A 159 8.58 -4.11 19.63
N VAL A 160 9.88 -4.42 19.69
CA VAL A 160 10.82 -4.13 18.60
C VAL A 160 10.44 -4.85 17.31
N VAL A 161 9.95 -6.09 17.42
CA VAL A 161 9.47 -6.86 16.27
C VAL A 161 8.20 -6.23 15.67
N GLN A 162 7.27 -5.77 16.52
CA GLN A 162 6.07 -5.07 16.08
C GLN A 162 6.40 -3.75 15.38
N ASP A 163 7.37 -3.00 15.90
CA ASP A 163 7.84 -1.76 15.30
C ASP A 163 8.48 -2.01 13.92
N LEU A 164 9.31 -3.05 13.80
CA LEU A 164 9.95 -3.44 12.55
C LEU A 164 8.92 -3.82 11.47
N ILE A 165 7.94 -4.65 11.84
CA ILE A 165 6.84 -5.06 10.96
C ILE A 165 5.99 -3.84 10.59
N GLY A 166 5.72 -2.95 11.54
CA GLY A 166 4.99 -1.71 11.33
C GLY A 166 5.68 -0.79 10.31
N VAL A 167 7.00 -0.64 10.43
CA VAL A 167 7.82 0.14 9.47
C VAL A 167 7.78 -0.49 8.09
N ALA A 168 7.93 -1.81 7.98
CA ALA A 168 7.87 -2.51 6.71
C ALA A 168 6.53 -2.27 5.99
N PHE A 169 5.40 -2.42 6.70
CA PHE A 169 4.09 -2.13 6.11
C PHE A 169 3.88 -0.65 5.79
N ALA A 170 4.45 0.27 6.57
CA ALA A 170 4.39 1.69 6.26
C ALA A 170 5.15 2.03 4.96
N TYR A 171 6.29 1.40 4.71
CA TYR A 171 7.01 1.52 3.44
C TYR A 171 6.19 0.96 2.28
N LEU A 172 5.62 -0.24 2.44
CA LEU A 172 4.74 -0.81 1.42
C LEU A 172 3.55 0.10 1.14
N GLU A 173 2.91 0.68 2.16
CA GLU A 173 1.79 1.62 1.99
C GLU A 173 2.19 2.88 1.20
N ALA A 174 3.39 3.42 1.45
CA ALA A 174 3.91 4.57 0.73
C ALA A 174 4.24 4.23 -0.74
N ILE A 175 4.92 3.11 -0.98
CA ILE A 175 5.42 2.71 -2.30
C ILE A 175 4.28 2.19 -3.18
N PHE A 176 3.41 1.35 -2.63
CA PHE A 176 2.23 0.78 -3.30
C PHE A 176 1.09 1.79 -3.30
N ASN A 177 1.35 2.97 -3.85
CA ASN A 177 0.38 4.04 -3.98
C ASN A 177 0.44 4.61 -5.41
N PRO A 178 -0.30 4.04 -6.38
CA PRO A 178 -0.25 4.52 -7.76
C PRO A 178 -0.72 5.98 -7.92
N GLU A 179 -1.34 6.56 -6.90
CA GLU A 179 -1.82 7.94 -6.88
C GLU A 179 -0.76 8.93 -6.38
N CYS A 180 0.40 8.48 -5.89
CA CYS A 180 1.47 9.39 -5.45
C CYS A 180 2.12 10.13 -6.65
N SER A 181 2.75 11.27 -6.38
CA SER A 181 3.36 12.13 -7.40
C SER A 181 4.42 11.41 -8.23
N TYR A 182 5.20 10.52 -7.61
CA TYR A 182 6.16 9.68 -8.31
C TYR A 182 5.52 8.76 -9.34
N HIS A 183 4.48 8.01 -8.95
CA HIS A 183 3.78 7.10 -9.85
C HIS A 183 2.94 7.82 -10.90
N GLN A 184 2.45 9.03 -10.61
CA GLN A 184 1.87 9.90 -11.64
C GLN A 184 2.92 10.28 -12.68
N ARG A 185 4.10 10.75 -12.23
CA ARG A 185 5.21 11.14 -13.11
C ARG A 185 5.73 10.00 -13.99
N CYS A 186 5.75 8.77 -13.44
CA CYS A 186 6.16 7.58 -14.17
C CYS A 186 5.13 7.11 -15.21
N ARG A 187 3.85 7.47 -15.05
CA ARG A 187 2.80 7.20 -16.05
C ARG A 187 2.81 8.19 -17.21
N ASP A 188 3.22 9.43 -16.95
CA ASP A 188 3.17 10.55 -17.91
C ASP A 188 4.24 10.49 -19.03
N ARG A 189 5.00 9.39 -19.17
CA ARG A 189 6.16 9.34 -20.06
C ARG A 189 5.98 8.39 -21.25
N SER A 190 6.14 8.92 -22.46
CA SER A 190 6.30 8.16 -23.71
C SER A 190 7.64 7.42 -23.83
N SER A 191 8.54 7.53 -22.85
CA SER A 191 9.87 6.91 -22.86
C SER A 191 10.00 5.67 -21.99
N ASN A 192 8.93 5.15 -21.38
CA ASN A 192 8.97 3.84 -20.72
C ASN A 192 8.75 2.71 -21.74
N ILE A 193 9.44 2.80 -22.89
CA ILE A 193 9.45 1.78 -23.95
C ILE A 193 10.58 0.79 -23.65
N GLY A 194 10.55 0.18 -22.47
CA GLY A 194 11.22 -1.12 -22.36
C GLY A 194 10.67 -2.01 -23.47
N ASN A 195 11.51 -2.78 -24.15
CA ASN A 195 11.01 -3.79 -25.06
C ASN A 195 10.45 -4.93 -24.19
N TYR A 196 9.15 -4.89 -23.92
CA TYR A 196 8.49 -5.85 -23.04
C TYR A 196 8.13 -7.12 -23.81
N ILE A 197 8.49 -8.28 -23.26
CA ILE A 197 7.95 -9.56 -23.72
C ILE A 197 6.47 -9.56 -23.35
N SER A 198 5.60 -9.30 -24.31
CA SER A 198 4.19 -9.65 -24.15
C SER A 198 4.11 -11.17 -24.24
N LEU A 199 3.84 -11.83 -23.10
CA LEU A 199 3.29 -13.18 -23.10
C LEU A 199 1.84 -13.09 -23.61
N ILE A 200 1.66 -12.77 -24.89
CA ILE A 200 0.39 -13.01 -25.59
C ILE A 200 0.39 -14.51 -25.90
N PRO A 201 -0.60 -15.28 -25.43
CA PRO A 201 -0.78 -16.66 -25.84
C PRO A 201 -0.92 -16.69 -27.37
N SER A 202 -0.17 -17.57 -28.01
CA SER A 202 -0.04 -17.72 -29.46
C SER A 202 -1.35 -18.14 -30.14
N VAL A 203 -2.31 -17.23 -30.24
CA VAL A 203 -3.54 -17.47 -31.01
C VAL A 203 -3.79 -16.25 -31.88
N ASP A 204 -3.54 -16.45 -33.17
CA ASP A 204 -3.74 -15.53 -34.30
C ASP A 204 -2.87 -14.27 -34.36
N LEU A 205 -1.67 -14.41 -34.95
CA LEU A 205 -0.87 -13.28 -35.41
C LEU A 205 -0.75 -13.29 -36.94
N THR A 206 -1.16 -12.19 -37.56
CA THR A 206 -0.87 -11.86 -38.95
C THR A 206 0.63 -11.59 -39.13
N ALA A 207 1.14 -11.83 -40.35
CA ALA A 207 2.56 -11.83 -40.70
C ALA A 207 3.34 -10.52 -40.39
N GLU A 208 2.65 -9.43 -40.07
CA GLU A 208 3.23 -8.14 -39.72
C GLU A 208 3.88 -8.14 -38.30
N TYR A 209 3.44 -9.02 -37.39
CA TYR A 209 4.01 -9.15 -36.04
C TYR A 209 5.26 -10.04 -35.96
N LEU A 210 5.44 -10.94 -36.93
CA LEU A 210 6.60 -11.84 -37.02
C LEU A 210 7.90 -11.10 -37.37
N PHE A 211 7.81 -9.93 -37.99
CA PHE A 211 8.98 -9.11 -38.30
C PHE A 211 9.55 -8.41 -37.05
N PHE A 212 8.70 -8.07 -36.07
CA PHE A 212 9.14 -7.50 -34.79
C PHE A 212 9.79 -8.54 -33.86
N SER A 213 9.46 -9.83 -34.00
CA SER A 213 10.01 -10.91 -33.17
C SER A 213 11.49 -11.21 -33.41
N LYS A 214 12.08 -10.75 -34.53
CA LYS A 214 13.49 -11.03 -34.85
C LYS A 214 14.49 -10.08 -34.18
N GLU A 215 14.03 -8.96 -33.62
CA GLU A 215 14.86 -8.06 -32.79
C GLU A 215 14.71 -8.32 -31.28
N VAL A 216 13.93 -9.34 -30.87
CA VAL A 216 13.58 -9.67 -29.47
C VAL A 216 14.74 -10.32 -28.68
N GLU A 217 15.90 -10.55 -29.29
CA GLU A 217 17.09 -11.08 -28.58
C GLU A 217 17.80 -10.07 -27.67
N LYS A 218 17.37 -8.80 -27.64
CA LYS A 218 17.82 -7.84 -26.61
C LYS A 218 16.73 -7.71 -25.53
N SER A 219 16.66 -8.70 -24.64
CA SER A 219 15.82 -8.64 -23.45
C SER A 219 16.14 -7.38 -22.64
N ASP A 220 15.13 -6.57 -22.34
CA ASP A 220 15.28 -5.48 -21.38
C ASP A 220 15.54 -6.07 -19.99
N SER A 221 16.75 -5.86 -19.45
CA SER A 221 17.12 -6.39 -18.13
C SER A 221 16.25 -5.84 -17.00
N PHE A 222 15.62 -4.67 -17.24
CA PHE A 222 14.83 -3.93 -16.26
C PHE A 222 13.54 -4.64 -15.80
N ASN A 223 13.07 -5.66 -16.51
CA ASN A 223 11.86 -6.44 -16.13
C ASN A 223 12.02 -7.96 -16.33
N ASN A 224 13.25 -8.47 -16.38
CA ASN A 224 13.49 -9.90 -16.60
C ASN A 224 13.36 -10.73 -15.30
N TRP A 225 12.17 -10.69 -14.69
CA TRP A 225 11.83 -11.47 -13.50
C TRP A 225 11.68 -12.98 -13.77
N SER A 226 11.55 -13.37 -15.05
CA SER A 226 11.42 -14.78 -15.46
C SER A 226 12.70 -15.59 -15.25
N SER A 227 13.84 -14.94 -15.02
CA SER A 227 15.13 -15.57 -14.71
C SER A 227 15.35 -15.79 -13.20
N LEU A 228 14.80 -14.92 -12.34
CA LEU A 228 14.99 -14.92 -10.89
C LEU A 228 14.09 -15.91 -10.13
N SER A 229 13.05 -16.45 -10.77
CA SER A 229 12.21 -17.52 -10.20
C SER A 229 12.85 -18.92 -10.23
N SER A 230 14.15 -19.01 -10.54
CA SER A 230 14.91 -20.25 -10.65
C SER A 230 15.59 -20.67 -9.33
N SER A 231 14.92 -20.50 -8.18
CA SER A 231 15.41 -21.12 -6.93
C SER A 231 14.84 -22.53 -6.78
N GLU A 232 15.77 -23.49 -6.77
CA GLU A 232 15.72 -24.95 -6.58
C GLU A 232 14.67 -25.54 -5.61
N THR A 233 13.38 -25.38 -5.87
CA THR A 233 12.35 -26.29 -5.37
C THR A 233 11.78 -27.05 -6.54
N GLY A 234 12.10 -28.34 -6.64
CA GLY A 234 11.73 -29.24 -7.75
C GLY A 234 10.24 -29.56 -7.85
N ASP A 235 9.37 -28.59 -7.62
CA ASP A 235 7.95 -28.67 -7.90
C ASP A 235 7.66 -27.82 -9.13
N GLY A 236 6.91 -28.36 -10.09
CA GLY A 236 6.70 -27.77 -11.42
C GLY A 236 5.83 -26.51 -11.45
N ASP A 237 5.94 -25.62 -10.46
CA ASP A 237 5.18 -24.37 -10.40
C ASP A 237 5.70 -23.45 -11.51
N SER A 238 4.79 -23.07 -12.40
CA SER A 238 5.13 -22.39 -13.64
C SER A 238 5.62 -20.97 -13.36
N ARG A 239 6.33 -20.38 -14.32
CA ARG A 239 6.88 -19.01 -14.23
C ARG A 239 5.75 -18.00 -14.09
N HIS A 240 5.53 -17.44 -12.90
CA HIS A 240 4.39 -16.56 -12.67
C HIS A 240 4.80 -15.14 -12.28
N LEU A 241 4.31 -14.16 -13.07
CA LEU A 241 4.41 -12.74 -12.75
C LEU A 241 3.35 -12.39 -11.71
N PHE A 242 3.75 -11.58 -10.72
CA PHE A 242 2.85 -11.17 -9.66
C PHE A 242 1.97 -9.97 -10.06
N ALA A 243 2.51 -9.10 -10.91
CA ALA A 243 1.83 -7.94 -11.45
C ALA A 243 2.04 -7.79 -12.96
N GLU A 244 1.04 -7.19 -13.61
CA GLU A 244 0.98 -6.94 -15.05
C GLU A 244 0.71 -5.46 -15.36
N PRO A 245 1.22 -4.94 -16.49
CA PRO A 245 0.95 -3.57 -16.90
C PRO A 245 -0.50 -3.40 -17.35
N LEU A 246 -1.09 -2.25 -16.99
CA LEU A 246 -2.38 -1.83 -17.52
C LEU A 246 -2.27 -1.44 -19.00
N PRO A 247 -3.33 -1.64 -19.80
CA PRO A 247 -3.36 -1.17 -21.18
C PRO A 247 -3.08 0.35 -21.29
N ALA A 248 -3.72 1.12 -20.41
CA ALA A 248 -3.51 2.54 -20.21
C ALA A 248 -4.14 3.01 -18.88
N PRO A 249 -3.50 3.96 -18.15
CA PRO A 249 -2.13 4.43 -18.32
C PRO A 249 -1.12 3.37 -17.87
N LYS A 250 0.04 3.32 -18.52
CA LYS A 250 1.09 2.34 -18.23
C LYS A 250 1.96 2.81 -17.06
N ASN A 251 2.17 1.97 -16.05
CA ASN A 251 3.09 2.24 -14.94
C ASN A 251 4.04 1.06 -14.71
N PHE A 252 5.07 0.96 -15.56
CA PHE A 252 6.02 -0.14 -15.50
C PHE A 252 6.87 -0.14 -14.23
N TYR A 253 7.22 1.04 -13.71
CA TYR A 253 7.96 1.19 -12.46
C TYR A 253 7.21 0.54 -11.29
N LEU A 254 5.91 0.81 -11.14
CA LEU A 254 5.10 0.16 -10.11
C LEU A 254 4.96 -1.35 -10.33
N VAL A 255 4.73 -1.79 -11.57
CA VAL A 255 4.65 -3.23 -11.89
C VAL A 255 5.95 -3.95 -11.52
N ASN A 256 7.08 -3.32 -11.83
CA ASN A 256 8.40 -3.85 -11.51
C ASN A 256 8.62 -3.95 -10.00
N LEU A 257 8.26 -2.90 -9.24
CA LEU A 257 8.30 -2.90 -7.78
C LEU A 257 7.42 -4.02 -7.18
N LEU A 258 6.23 -4.28 -7.74
CA LEU A 258 5.35 -5.36 -7.29
C LEU A 258 5.92 -6.74 -7.59
N ASN A 259 6.54 -6.92 -8.75
CA ASN A 259 7.20 -8.18 -9.10
C ASN A 259 8.45 -8.41 -8.24
N CYS A 260 9.24 -7.37 -7.96
CA CYS A 260 10.33 -7.40 -6.99
C CYS A 260 9.82 -7.89 -5.61
N PHE A 261 8.75 -7.29 -5.11
CA PHE A 261 8.14 -7.71 -3.84
C PHE A 261 7.74 -9.19 -3.84
N GLY A 262 7.15 -9.69 -4.93
CA GLY A 262 6.75 -11.09 -5.04
C GLY A 262 7.92 -12.06 -5.16
N VAL A 263 8.93 -11.75 -5.97
CA VAL A 263 10.12 -12.60 -6.15
C VAL A 263 10.89 -12.79 -4.84
N HIS A 264 10.91 -11.77 -3.97
CA HIS A 264 11.50 -11.89 -2.65
C HIS A 264 10.59 -12.57 -1.60
N GLY A 265 9.42 -13.09 -1.99
CA GLY A 265 8.49 -13.81 -1.10
C GLY A 265 7.57 -12.91 -0.29
N GLY A 266 7.41 -11.64 -0.69
CA GLY A 266 6.60 -10.67 0.03
C GLY A 266 5.12 -11.03 0.13
N PHE A 267 4.54 -11.60 -0.93
CA PHE A 267 3.13 -12.00 -0.93
C PHE A 267 2.88 -13.23 -0.03
N GLU A 268 3.82 -14.16 0.05
CA GLU A 268 3.83 -15.30 0.96
C GLU A 268 3.87 -14.84 2.41
N LEU A 269 4.70 -13.84 2.71
CA LEU A 269 4.78 -13.23 4.03
C LEU A 269 3.46 -12.55 4.40
N ILE A 270 2.86 -11.77 3.48
CA ILE A 270 1.52 -11.20 3.69
C ILE A 270 0.52 -12.30 4.04
N ARG A 271 0.44 -13.36 3.23
CA ARG A 271 -0.46 -14.49 3.47
C ARG A 271 -0.21 -15.11 4.84
N TRP A 272 1.05 -15.30 5.21
CA TRP A 272 1.42 -15.85 6.52
C TRP A 272 0.96 -14.95 7.67
N TYR A 273 1.21 -13.64 7.62
CA TYR A 273 0.83 -12.72 8.70
C TYR A 273 -0.67 -12.68 8.92
N VAL A 274 -1.48 -12.59 7.86
CA VAL A 274 -2.94 -12.44 7.99
C VAL A 274 -3.62 -13.70 8.54
N THR A 275 -3.01 -14.88 8.41
CA THR A 275 -3.57 -16.14 8.91
C THR A 275 -3.22 -16.41 10.38
N ARG A 276 -2.35 -15.59 11.01
CA ARG A 276 -2.02 -15.76 12.43
C ARG A 276 -3.25 -15.56 13.32
N HIS A 277 -3.32 -16.32 14.40
CA HIS A 277 -4.45 -16.30 15.33
C HIS A 277 -4.73 -14.90 15.91
N HIS A 278 -3.69 -14.16 16.31
CA HIS A 278 -3.81 -12.88 17.01
C HIS A 278 -3.33 -11.71 16.13
N PHE A 279 -3.83 -11.63 14.89
CA PHE A 279 -3.50 -10.52 14.00
C PHE A 279 -4.52 -9.38 14.18
N PRO A 280 -4.13 -8.22 14.74
CA PRO A 280 -5.07 -7.15 15.10
C PRO A 280 -5.65 -6.44 13.88
N LEU A 281 -6.82 -5.80 14.03
CA LEU A 281 -7.47 -5.04 12.94
C LEU A 281 -6.56 -3.99 12.30
N LYS A 282 -5.76 -3.29 13.11
CA LYS A 282 -4.78 -2.32 12.61
C LYS A 282 -3.75 -3.00 11.69
N GLY A 283 -3.23 -4.16 12.09
CA GLY A 283 -2.32 -4.98 11.28
C GLY A 283 -2.98 -5.48 10.00
N MET A 284 -4.26 -5.89 10.08
CA MET A 284 -5.04 -6.27 8.91
C MET A 284 -5.13 -5.12 7.91
N GLN A 285 -5.39 -3.88 8.36
CA GLN A 285 -5.45 -2.74 7.46
C GLN A 285 -4.09 -2.40 6.86
N SER A 286 -3.03 -2.43 7.68
CA SER A 286 -1.66 -2.19 7.21
C SER A 286 -1.22 -3.21 6.15
N THR A 287 -1.81 -4.40 6.14
CA THR A 287 -1.54 -5.43 5.14
C THR A 287 -2.43 -5.28 3.90
N LEU A 288 -3.74 -5.08 4.12
CA LEU A 288 -4.74 -5.05 3.05
C LEU A 288 -4.74 -3.72 2.27
N GLY A 289 -4.42 -2.61 2.93
CA GLY A 289 -4.34 -1.27 2.34
C GLY A 289 -3.39 -1.19 1.14
N PRO A 290 -2.09 -1.56 1.30
CA PRO A 290 -1.14 -1.60 0.20
C PRO A 290 -1.61 -2.48 -0.97
N LEU A 291 -2.15 -3.68 -0.69
CA LEU A 291 -2.70 -4.58 -1.74
C LEU A 291 -3.88 -3.95 -2.48
N ALA A 292 -4.82 -3.35 -1.75
CA ALA A 292 -5.96 -2.67 -2.35
C ALA A 292 -5.54 -1.47 -3.19
N ASN A 293 -4.49 -0.75 -2.79
CA ASN A 293 -3.98 0.38 -3.55
C ASN A 293 -3.43 -0.05 -4.91
N VAL A 294 -2.92 -1.26 -5.07
CA VAL A 294 -2.32 -1.75 -6.33
C VAL A 294 -3.15 -2.82 -7.02
N ALA A 295 -4.39 -3.02 -6.59
CA ALA A 295 -5.25 -4.12 -7.02
C ALA A 295 -5.32 -4.27 -8.55
N GLU A 296 -5.42 -3.18 -9.31
CA GLU A 296 -5.54 -3.22 -10.77
C GLU A 296 -4.32 -3.81 -11.49
N TYR A 297 -3.15 -3.83 -10.84
CA TYR A 297 -1.92 -4.38 -11.41
C TYR A 297 -1.72 -5.85 -11.05
N LEU A 298 -2.40 -6.37 -10.02
CA LEU A 298 -2.18 -7.75 -9.54
C LEU A 298 -2.78 -8.76 -10.52
N THR A 299 -2.01 -9.78 -10.91
CA THR A 299 -2.48 -10.85 -11.82
C THR A 299 -3.57 -11.70 -11.17
N MET A 300 -4.31 -12.47 -11.99
CA MET A 300 -5.33 -13.40 -11.49
C MET A 300 -4.77 -14.38 -10.47
N GLU A 301 -3.60 -14.94 -10.73
CA GLU A 301 -2.96 -15.87 -9.81
C GLU A 301 -2.60 -15.21 -8.49
N THR A 302 -1.99 -14.01 -8.52
CA THR A 302 -1.66 -13.27 -7.29
C THR A 302 -2.91 -12.99 -6.45
N MET A 303 -4.00 -12.61 -7.12
CA MET A 303 -5.28 -12.39 -6.45
C MET A 303 -5.79 -13.68 -5.78
N CYS A 304 -5.79 -14.80 -6.51
CA CYS A 304 -6.33 -16.08 -6.04
C CYS A 304 -5.46 -16.71 -4.93
N ARG A 305 -4.13 -16.60 -5.01
CA ARG A 305 -3.17 -17.23 -4.09
C ARG A 305 -2.89 -16.40 -2.85
N TYR A 306 -2.83 -15.07 -2.98
CA TYR A 306 -2.36 -14.19 -1.89
C TYR A 306 -3.37 -13.15 -1.41
N ALA A 307 -4.24 -12.61 -2.27
CA ALA A 307 -5.23 -11.59 -1.86
C ALA A 307 -6.54 -12.19 -1.31
N SER A 308 -6.90 -13.39 -1.76
CA SER A 308 -8.12 -14.12 -1.38
C SER A 308 -8.25 -14.35 0.13
N TRP A 309 -7.20 -14.88 0.78
CA TRP A 309 -7.19 -15.16 2.21
C TRP A 309 -7.29 -13.92 3.09
N PRO A 310 -6.51 -12.83 2.85
CA PRO A 310 -6.74 -11.55 3.51
C PRO A 310 -8.19 -11.05 3.41
N ILE A 311 -8.84 -11.19 2.24
CA ILE A 311 -10.25 -10.80 2.06
C ILE A 311 -11.18 -11.66 2.92
N ILE A 312 -11.07 -12.99 2.84
CA ILE A 312 -11.94 -13.92 3.60
C ILE A 312 -11.76 -13.69 5.11
N ARG A 313 -10.51 -13.54 5.56
CA ARG A 313 -10.17 -13.24 6.96
C ARG A 313 -10.76 -11.90 7.41
N THR A 314 -10.66 -10.87 6.58
CA THR A 314 -11.22 -9.55 6.87
C THR A 314 -12.75 -9.59 6.92
N LEU A 315 -13.40 -10.33 6.03
CA LEU A 315 -14.85 -10.53 6.06
C LEU A 315 -15.30 -11.25 7.35
N TRP A 316 -14.56 -12.27 7.78
CA TRP A 316 -14.80 -12.93 9.07
C TRP A 316 -14.63 -11.95 10.25
N LEU A 317 -13.58 -11.13 10.24
CA LEU A 317 -13.32 -10.14 11.30
C LEU A 317 -14.45 -9.11 11.39
N ILE A 318 -14.84 -8.56 10.24
CA ILE A 318 -15.94 -7.59 10.11
C ILE A 318 -17.28 -8.19 10.57
N HIS A 319 -17.49 -9.49 10.36
CA HIS A 319 -18.72 -10.15 10.80
C HIS A 319 -18.77 -10.32 12.32
N ASN A 320 -17.61 -10.47 12.97
CA ASN A 320 -17.48 -10.80 14.38
C ASN A 320 -16.89 -9.65 15.21
N LEU A 321 -17.17 -8.40 14.80
CA LEU A 321 -16.71 -7.20 15.50
C LEU A 321 -17.28 -7.13 16.92
N THR A 322 -16.43 -6.70 17.84
CA THR A 322 -16.80 -6.41 19.23
C THR A 322 -16.94 -4.90 19.46
N SER A 323 -17.41 -4.51 20.65
CA SER A 323 -17.49 -3.10 21.04
C SER A 323 -16.12 -2.41 21.12
N GLU A 324 -15.06 -3.17 21.38
CA GLU A 324 -13.68 -2.66 21.46
C GLU A 324 -13.15 -2.27 20.08
N ASP A 325 -13.46 -3.09 19.07
CA ASP A 325 -13.05 -2.88 17.66
C ASP A 325 -13.62 -1.60 17.03
N CYS A 326 -14.73 -1.11 17.59
CA CYS A 326 -15.39 0.11 17.13
C CYS A 326 -14.73 1.39 17.69
N ASN A 327 -13.68 1.30 18.51
CA ASN A 327 -13.02 2.47 19.11
C ASN A 327 -12.52 3.45 18.03
N PRO A 328 -13.05 4.67 17.93
CA PRO A 328 -12.77 5.57 16.81
C PRO A 328 -11.35 6.15 16.78
N GLN A 329 -10.55 5.98 17.83
CA GLN A 329 -9.12 6.32 17.80
C GLN A 329 -8.26 5.25 17.11
N GLU A 330 -8.76 4.02 17.03
CA GLU A 330 -8.04 2.85 16.54
C GLU A 330 -8.74 2.17 15.36
N SER A 331 -10.03 2.46 15.16
CA SER A 331 -10.90 1.74 14.23
C SER A 331 -10.60 2.15 12.79
N ARG A 332 -9.95 1.23 12.08
CA ARG A 332 -9.75 1.27 10.62
C ARG A 332 -10.80 0.42 9.89
N ILE A 333 -11.95 0.16 10.52
CA ILE A 333 -12.97 -0.75 10.00
C ILE A 333 -13.51 -0.30 8.64
N PHE A 334 -13.80 1.00 8.47
CA PHE A 334 -14.30 1.50 7.21
C PHE A 334 -13.26 1.45 6.09
N ASP A 335 -11.98 1.66 6.43
CA ASP A 335 -10.87 1.51 5.49
C ASP A 335 -10.69 0.04 5.09
N LEU A 336 -10.80 -0.90 6.03
CA LEU A 336 -10.75 -2.35 5.77
C LEU A 336 -11.84 -2.78 4.80
N VAL A 337 -13.09 -2.41 5.07
CA VAL A 337 -14.23 -2.72 4.21
C VAL A 337 -14.04 -2.09 2.82
N THR A 338 -13.41 -0.91 2.75
CA THR A 338 -13.08 -0.24 1.49
C THR A 338 -11.98 -0.96 0.71
N SER A 339 -10.92 -1.41 1.38
CA SER A 339 -9.86 -2.22 0.77
C SER A 339 -10.41 -3.54 0.22
N VAL A 340 -11.27 -4.23 0.99
CA VAL A 340 -11.97 -5.44 0.50
C VAL A 340 -12.81 -5.13 -0.74
N ARG A 341 -13.55 -4.02 -0.76
CA ARG A 341 -14.37 -3.62 -1.93
C ARG A 341 -13.51 -3.45 -3.18
N VAL A 342 -12.39 -2.74 -3.07
CA VAL A 342 -11.47 -2.48 -4.20
C VAL A 342 -10.90 -3.80 -4.74
N LEU A 343 -10.49 -4.72 -3.86
CA LEU A 343 -10.01 -6.03 -4.27
C LEU A 343 -11.11 -6.89 -4.93
N CYS A 344 -12.34 -6.84 -4.43
CA CYS A 344 -13.49 -7.50 -5.06
C CYS A 344 -13.79 -6.94 -6.47
N TYR A 345 -13.60 -5.64 -6.70
CA TYR A 345 -13.69 -5.07 -8.05
C TYR A 345 -12.63 -5.65 -8.99
N ARG A 346 -11.39 -5.88 -8.50
CA ARG A 346 -10.34 -6.53 -9.31
C ARG A 346 -10.73 -7.97 -9.64
N PHE A 347 -11.20 -8.76 -8.67
CA PHE A 347 -11.71 -10.11 -8.92
C PHE A 347 -12.81 -10.13 -9.99
N ALA A 348 -13.80 -9.25 -9.87
CA ALA A 348 -14.89 -9.15 -10.84
C ALA A 348 -14.39 -8.79 -12.24
N SER A 349 -13.43 -7.86 -12.34
CA SER A 349 -12.81 -7.48 -13.61
C SER A 349 -12.08 -8.65 -14.26
N LEU A 350 -11.26 -9.37 -13.48
CA LEU A 350 -10.45 -10.48 -13.98
C LEU A 350 -11.31 -11.69 -14.37
N ALA A 351 -12.36 -11.98 -13.60
CA ALA A 351 -13.31 -13.06 -13.90
C ALA A 351 -14.10 -12.79 -15.19
N SER A 352 -14.31 -11.51 -15.53
CA SER A 352 -15.01 -11.11 -16.76
C SER A 352 -14.10 -11.16 -17.99
N SER A 353 -12.77 -11.04 -17.82
CA SER A 353 -11.79 -11.07 -18.91
C SER A 353 -11.27 -12.46 -19.23
N SER A 354 -11.26 -13.39 -18.26
CA SER A 354 -10.92 -14.77 -18.53
C SER A 354 -12.00 -15.40 -19.41
N SER A 355 -11.64 -15.79 -20.64
CA SER A 355 -12.48 -16.66 -21.45
C SER A 355 -12.87 -17.86 -20.57
N SER A 356 -14.13 -18.28 -20.60
CA SER A 356 -14.70 -19.30 -19.70
C SER A 356 -13.92 -20.62 -19.64
N ASN A 357 -13.03 -20.86 -20.60
CA ASN A 357 -12.25 -22.09 -20.71
C ASN A 357 -10.90 -22.03 -19.95
N GLU A 358 -10.15 -20.92 -19.95
CA GLU A 358 -8.83 -20.85 -19.27
C GLU A 358 -8.95 -20.85 -17.74
N ALA A 359 -9.91 -20.11 -17.18
CA ALA A 359 -10.17 -20.12 -15.75
C ALA A 359 -10.68 -21.49 -15.25
N ALA A 360 -11.36 -22.25 -16.10
CA ALA A 360 -11.85 -23.59 -15.76
C ALA A 360 -10.72 -24.63 -15.67
N TYR A 361 -9.67 -24.51 -16.50
CA TYR A 361 -8.52 -25.42 -16.45
C TYR A 361 -7.61 -25.18 -15.23
N VAL A 362 -7.40 -23.91 -14.83
CA VAL A 362 -6.53 -23.56 -13.70
C VAL A 362 -7.20 -23.80 -12.34
N PHE A 363 -8.51 -23.55 -12.24
CA PHE A 363 -9.26 -23.67 -10.98
C PHE A 363 -10.26 -24.83 -11.03
N ASN A 364 -9.75 -26.05 -11.17
CA ASN A 364 -10.57 -27.26 -11.34
C ASN A 364 -11.25 -27.75 -10.04
N SER A 365 -11.07 -27.03 -8.91
CA SER A 365 -11.67 -27.36 -7.62
C SER A 365 -12.75 -26.34 -7.24
N SER A 366 -13.99 -26.81 -7.08
CA SER A 366 -15.05 -26.02 -6.44
C SER A 366 -14.64 -25.72 -4.99
N PHE A 367 -14.56 -24.44 -4.62
CA PHE A 367 -14.34 -24.06 -3.23
C PHE A 367 -15.57 -24.45 -2.39
N PRO A 368 -15.42 -25.30 -1.36
CA PRO A 368 -16.57 -25.93 -0.70
C PRO A 368 -17.28 -25.03 0.31
N PHE A 369 -16.70 -23.87 0.62
CA PHE A 369 -17.24 -22.97 1.63
C PHE A 369 -18.09 -21.86 1.02
N THR A 370 -19.11 -21.50 1.77
CA THR A 370 -20.02 -20.39 1.53
C THR A 370 -19.74 -19.26 2.51
N VAL A 371 -20.39 -18.11 2.29
CA VAL A 371 -20.29 -16.98 3.24
C VAL A 371 -20.72 -17.36 4.65
N VAL A 372 -21.65 -18.30 4.82
CA VAL A 372 -22.16 -18.71 6.13
C VAL A 372 -21.07 -19.38 6.97
N ASP A 373 -20.16 -20.14 6.34
CA ASP A 373 -19.09 -20.85 7.05
C ASP A 373 -18.12 -19.90 7.75
N PHE A 374 -18.03 -18.64 7.28
CA PHE A 374 -17.19 -17.59 7.84
C PHE A 374 -17.96 -16.52 8.62
N THR A 375 -19.17 -16.84 9.07
CA THR A 375 -19.98 -15.97 9.95
C THR A 375 -19.97 -16.40 11.41
N GLN A 376 -19.35 -17.54 11.74
CA GLN A 376 -19.29 -18.02 13.11
C GLN A 376 -18.25 -17.22 13.93
N PRO A 377 -18.55 -16.85 15.20
CA PRO A 377 -17.58 -16.18 16.09
C PRO A 377 -16.36 -17.02 16.41
N ARG A 378 -16.46 -18.34 16.29
CA ARG A 378 -15.31 -19.22 16.44
C ARG A 378 -14.43 -19.06 15.21
N GLN A 379 -13.18 -18.67 15.45
CA GLN A 379 -12.20 -18.50 14.39
C GLN A 379 -11.90 -19.85 13.70
N PRO A 380 -11.93 -19.92 12.36
CA PRO A 380 -11.44 -21.06 11.61
C PRO A 380 -9.95 -21.32 11.85
N ASP A 381 -9.52 -22.55 11.66
CA ASP A 381 -8.11 -22.87 11.54
C ASP A 381 -7.60 -22.40 10.17
N TRP A 382 -7.12 -21.15 10.11
CA TRP A 382 -6.69 -20.54 8.86
C TRP A 382 -5.48 -21.24 8.26
N ASP A 383 -4.56 -21.73 9.08
CA ASP A 383 -3.33 -22.37 8.58
C ASP A 383 -3.67 -23.69 7.89
N SER A 384 -4.50 -24.53 8.50
CA SER A 384 -5.01 -25.77 7.88
C SER A 384 -5.81 -25.48 6.60
N LEU A 385 -6.65 -24.43 6.60
CA LEU A 385 -7.45 -24.07 5.44
C LEU A 385 -6.60 -23.56 4.26
N VAL A 386 -5.55 -22.78 4.54
CA VAL A 386 -4.62 -22.26 3.51
C VAL A 386 -3.76 -23.37 2.94
N GLU A 387 -3.33 -24.32 3.77
CA GLU A 387 -2.61 -25.51 3.31
C GLU A 387 -3.49 -26.38 2.40
N GLN A 388 -4.76 -26.57 2.77
CA GLN A 388 -5.71 -27.34 1.98
C GLN A 388 -6.15 -26.63 0.69
N TYR A 389 -6.28 -25.30 0.73
CA TYR A 389 -6.72 -24.48 -0.39
C TYR A 389 -5.74 -23.31 -0.64
N PRO A 390 -4.56 -23.58 -1.21
CA PRO A 390 -3.52 -22.59 -1.40
C PRO A 390 -3.91 -21.47 -2.38
N SER A 391 -4.91 -21.73 -3.24
CA SER A 391 -5.47 -20.78 -4.19
C SER A 391 -7.00 -20.87 -4.19
N ILE A 392 -7.67 -19.71 -4.19
CA ILE A 392 -9.13 -19.62 -4.12
C ILE A 392 -9.68 -19.17 -5.48
N PRO A 393 -10.65 -19.90 -6.07
CA PRO A 393 -11.18 -19.54 -7.38
C PRO A 393 -11.84 -18.15 -7.36
N PRO A 394 -11.72 -17.37 -8.45
CA PRO A 394 -12.30 -16.02 -8.53
C PRO A 394 -13.83 -16.03 -8.49
N THR A 395 -14.47 -17.17 -8.76
CA THR A 395 -15.92 -17.38 -8.69
C THR A 395 -16.41 -17.65 -7.26
N ALA A 396 -15.53 -17.73 -6.27
CA ALA A 396 -15.92 -17.98 -4.90
C ALA A 396 -16.91 -16.90 -4.40
N PRO A 397 -17.93 -17.29 -3.61
CA PRO A 397 -19.06 -16.42 -3.27
C PRO A 397 -18.70 -15.22 -2.36
N PHE A 398 -17.44 -15.13 -1.93
CA PHE A 398 -16.89 -14.10 -1.07
C PHE A 398 -16.52 -12.82 -1.83
N PHE A 399 -16.13 -12.95 -3.11
CA PHE A 399 -15.56 -11.84 -3.89
C PHE A 399 -16.62 -10.95 -4.57
N SER A 400 -17.78 -10.82 -3.93
CA SER A 400 -18.90 -10.02 -4.44
C SER A 400 -18.88 -8.60 -3.87
N VAL A 401 -18.73 -7.61 -4.76
CA VAL A 401 -18.86 -6.18 -4.41
C VAL A 401 -20.19 -5.90 -3.71
N SER A 402 -21.28 -6.57 -4.12
CA SER A 402 -22.59 -6.35 -3.51
C SER A 402 -22.66 -6.78 -2.05
N ARG A 403 -22.07 -7.93 -1.72
CA ARG A 403 -22.02 -8.41 -0.35
C ARG A 403 -21.16 -7.52 0.53
N VAL A 404 -20.07 -6.97 -0.02
CA VAL A 404 -19.22 -6.01 0.69
C VAL A 404 -19.97 -4.71 0.98
N ASP A 405 -20.76 -4.20 0.03
CA ASP A 405 -21.61 -3.02 0.25
C ASP A 405 -22.66 -3.27 1.33
N GLU A 406 -23.35 -4.41 1.29
CA GLU A 406 -24.32 -4.79 2.32
C GLU A 406 -23.69 -4.84 3.71
N ARG A 407 -22.50 -5.41 3.83
CA ARG A 407 -21.75 -5.46 5.09
C ARG A 407 -21.30 -4.07 5.53
N HIS A 408 -20.82 -3.23 4.63
CA HIS A 408 -20.47 -1.84 4.93
C HIS A 408 -21.65 -1.07 5.53
N LEU A 409 -22.82 -1.18 4.90
CA LEU A 409 -24.04 -0.54 5.35
C LEU A 409 -24.55 -1.11 6.68
N ALA A 410 -24.36 -2.41 6.93
CA ALA A 410 -24.68 -3.03 8.21
C ALA A 410 -23.82 -2.50 9.35
N ILE A 411 -22.51 -2.35 9.15
CA ILE A 411 -21.59 -1.75 10.12
C ILE A 411 -21.97 -0.29 10.39
N LEU A 412 -22.27 0.48 9.35
CA LEU A 412 -22.74 1.85 9.49
C LEU A 412 -24.01 1.92 10.32
N LEU A 413 -24.99 1.06 10.02
CA LEU A 413 -26.25 1.01 10.78
C LEU A 413 -26.02 0.68 12.25
N ALA A 414 -25.22 -0.37 12.54
CA ALA A 414 -24.92 -0.79 13.91
C ALA A 414 -24.14 0.30 14.68
N SER A 415 -23.26 1.03 14.00
CA SER A 415 -22.49 2.13 14.60
C SER A 415 -23.37 3.34 14.92
N LEU A 416 -24.30 3.68 14.03
CA LEU A 416 -25.23 4.81 14.17
C LEU A 416 -26.36 4.51 15.17
N CYS A 417 -26.90 3.29 15.13
CA CYS A 417 -28.05 2.85 15.88
C CYS A 417 -27.79 1.44 16.45
N PRO A 418 -27.05 1.33 17.57
CA PRO A 418 -26.74 0.04 18.15
C PRO A 418 -28.03 -0.66 18.66
N PRO A 419 -28.04 -2.01 18.72
CA PRO A 419 -29.15 -2.77 19.28
C PRO A 419 -29.50 -2.33 20.71
N ALA A 420 -30.74 -2.51 21.13
CA ALA A 420 -31.17 -2.20 22.49
C ALA A 420 -30.30 -2.96 23.52
N GLY A 421 -29.70 -2.23 24.47
CA GLY A 421 -28.78 -2.79 25.47
C GLY A 421 -27.30 -2.79 25.05
N ALA A 422 -26.98 -2.63 23.77
CA ALA A 422 -25.61 -2.40 23.30
C ALA A 422 -25.34 -0.89 23.29
N GLY A 423 -24.54 -0.38 24.22
CA GLY A 423 -24.12 1.02 24.20
C GLY A 423 -23.09 1.25 23.08
N SER A 424 -23.42 2.05 22.06
CA SER A 424 -22.41 2.66 21.18
C SER A 424 -21.94 3.98 21.80
N SER A 425 -20.62 4.21 21.84
CA SER A 425 -20.06 5.47 22.33
C SER A 425 -20.43 6.63 21.40
N PHE A 426 -20.61 7.83 21.96
CA PHE A 426 -20.86 9.05 21.16
C PHE A 426 -19.80 9.26 20.08
N LYS A 427 -18.53 8.95 20.38
CA LYS A 427 -17.43 9.07 19.42
C LYS A 427 -17.59 8.11 18.22
N VAL A 428 -18.09 6.90 18.45
CA VAL A 428 -18.34 5.89 17.40
C VAL A 428 -19.44 6.36 16.46
N ARG A 429 -20.55 6.87 17.02
CA ARG A 429 -21.63 7.48 16.23
C ARG A 429 -21.14 8.66 15.39
N MET A 430 -20.31 9.54 15.96
CA MET A 430 -19.75 10.68 15.25
C MET A 430 -18.85 10.24 14.09
N LEU A 431 -18.00 9.23 14.30
CA LEU A 431 -17.16 8.66 13.23
C LEU A 431 -18.03 8.08 12.10
N ALA A 432 -19.05 7.29 12.45
CA ALA A 432 -19.95 6.70 11.47
C ALA A 432 -20.78 7.75 10.71
N CYS A 433 -21.24 8.81 11.39
CA CYS A 433 -21.92 9.94 10.75
C CYS A 433 -20.99 10.64 9.75
N ARG A 434 -19.76 10.96 10.14
CA ARG A 434 -18.77 11.59 9.27
C ARG A 434 -18.50 10.73 8.04
N HIS A 435 -18.24 9.43 8.24
CA HIS A 435 -18.01 8.50 7.15
C HIS A 435 -19.20 8.42 6.18
N LEU A 436 -20.43 8.39 6.71
CA LEU A 436 -21.64 8.41 5.88
C LEU A 436 -21.75 9.69 5.04
N ILE A 437 -21.48 10.85 5.64
CA ILE A 437 -21.49 12.13 4.93
C ILE A 437 -20.43 12.14 3.83
N ASP A 438 -19.20 11.74 4.15
CA ASP A 438 -18.09 11.66 3.19
C ASP A 438 -18.43 10.74 2.01
N GLN A 439 -19.02 9.56 2.29
CA GLN A 439 -19.50 8.65 1.24
C GLN A 439 -20.60 9.28 0.37
N LEU A 440 -21.60 9.93 0.97
CA LEU A 440 -22.69 10.57 0.24
C LEU A 440 -22.18 11.69 -0.66
N SER A 441 -21.33 12.56 -0.13
CA SER A 441 -20.73 13.66 -0.88
C SER A 441 -19.87 13.13 -2.03
N ALA A 442 -19.01 12.14 -1.79
CA ALA A 442 -18.14 11.59 -2.83
C ALA A 442 -18.93 10.86 -3.93
N VAL A 443 -19.96 10.10 -3.57
CA VAL A 443 -20.85 9.39 -4.50
C VAL A 443 -21.65 10.36 -5.37
N GLN A 444 -22.13 11.46 -4.80
CA GLN A 444 -22.81 12.52 -5.55
C GLN A 444 -21.85 13.24 -6.51
N GLN A 445 -20.64 13.59 -6.05
CA GLN A 445 -19.62 14.22 -6.89
C GLN A 445 -19.23 13.33 -8.08
N ALA A 446 -19.02 12.03 -7.83
CA ALA A 446 -18.70 11.07 -8.89
C ALA A 446 -19.80 11.00 -9.95
N ARG A 447 -21.08 10.98 -9.53
CA ARG A 447 -22.23 10.96 -10.43
C ARG A 447 -22.40 12.26 -11.22
N SER A 448 -22.22 13.41 -10.59
CA SER A 448 -22.28 14.71 -11.27
C SER A 448 -21.18 14.85 -12.32
N ALA A 449 -19.96 14.37 -12.02
CA ALA A 449 -18.87 14.34 -12.97
C ALA A 449 -19.15 13.42 -14.17
N ASP A 450 -19.81 12.27 -13.97
CA ASP A 450 -20.27 11.41 -15.08
C ASP A 450 -21.33 12.09 -15.95
N ALA A 451 -22.28 12.81 -15.35
CA ALA A 451 -23.33 13.52 -16.07
C ALA A 451 -22.76 14.65 -16.94
N ALA A 452 -21.82 15.44 -16.41
CA ALA A 452 -21.17 16.53 -17.14
C ALA A 452 -20.34 16.07 -18.35
N ILE A 453 -19.71 14.88 -18.26
CA ILE A 453 -18.98 14.29 -19.39
C ILE A 453 -19.96 13.87 -20.49
N LYS A 454 -21.08 13.24 -20.12
CA LYS A 454 -22.11 12.83 -21.09
C LYS A 454 -22.77 14.02 -21.80
N SER A 455 -22.94 15.16 -21.12
CA SER A 455 -23.50 16.38 -21.74
C SER A 455 -22.51 17.10 -22.65
N ASN A 456 -21.20 17.01 -22.36
CA ASN A 456 -20.16 17.69 -23.14
C ASN A 456 -19.65 16.87 -24.35
N ALA A 457 -20.04 15.61 -24.47
CA ALA A 457 -19.70 14.75 -25.62
C ALA A 457 -20.29 15.23 -26.97
N SER A 458 -21.18 16.24 -26.96
CA SER A 458 -21.76 16.86 -28.16
C SER A 458 -21.05 18.15 -28.62
N ALA A 459 -19.95 18.55 -27.98
CA ALA A 459 -19.17 19.73 -28.39
C ALA A 459 -17.97 19.36 -29.28
N ALA A 460 -17.60 20.26 -30.18
CA ALA A 460 -16.59 20.06 -31.23
C ALA A 460 -15.27 19.44 -30.73
N THR A 461 -14.73 18.51 -31.51
CA THR A 461 -13.49 17.78 -31.24
C THR A 461 -12.28 18.72 -31.22
N PRO A 462 -11.63 18.92 -30.06
CA PRO A 462 -10.39 19.69 -29.99
C PRO A 462 -9.24 18.90 -30.64
N VAL A 463 -8.16 19.60 -31.01
CA VAL A 463 -6.93 18.97 -31.49
C VAL A 463 -6.36 18.07 -30.40
N VAL A 464 -6.36 16.76 -30.64
CA VAL A 464 -5.88 15.75 -29.70
C VAL A 464 -4.37 15.60 -29.86
N THR A 465 -3.61 15.97 -28.83
CA THR A 465 -2.17 15.68 -28.74
C THR A 465 -1.94 14.41 -27.92
N SER A 466 -0.83 13.69 -28.14
CA SER A 466 -0.48 12.51 -27.34
C SER A 466 -0.39 12.80 -25.84
N MET A 467 0.02 14.02 -25.47
CA MET A 467 0.03 14.49 -24.08
C MET A 467 -1.38 14.66 -23.50
N SER A 468 -2.33 15.19 -24.30
CA SER A 468 -3.73 15.30 -23.88
C SER A 468 -4.43 13.94 -23.72
N ILE A 469 -4.05 12.94 -24.53
CA ILE A 469 -4.56 11.56 -24.41
C ILE A 469 -4.09 10.95 -23.09
N LEU A 470 -2.78 11.02 -22.81
CA LEU A 470 -2.21 10.43 -21.59
C LEU A 470 -2.76 11.08 -20.33
N ALA A 471 -2.93 12.41 -20.34
CA ALA A 471 -3.60 13.13 -19.26
C ALA A 471 -5.05 12.65 -19.06
N ALA A 472 -5.80 12.43 -20.14
CA ALA A 472 -7.17 11.91 -20.08
C ALA A 472 -7.21 10.45 -19.56
N GLU A 473 -6.29 9.59 -19.99
CA GLU A 473 -6.15 8.21 -19.50
C GLU A 473 -5.81 8.19 -18.01
N ASN A 474 -4.88 9.04 -17.57
CA ASN A 474 -4.54 9.20 -16.17
C ASN A 474 -5.72 9.70 -15.32
N GLN A 475 -6.50 10.66 -15.82
CA GLN A 475 -7.73 11.10 -15.16
C GLN A 475 -8.78 10.00 -15.09
N ALA A 476 -8.97 9.25 -16.18
CA ALA A 476 -9.91 8.12 -16.23
C ALA A 476 -9.51 7.02 -15.23
N PHE A 477 -8.22 6.70 -15.12
CA PHE A 477 -7.68 5.78 -14.14
C PHE A 477 -7.95 6.25 -12.70
N LEU A 478 -7.58 7.48 -12.36
CA LEU A 478 -7.81 8.04 -11.02
C LEU A 478 -9.31 8.10 -10.68
N LYS A 479 -10.15 8.43 -11.66
CA LYS A 479 -11.61 8.45 -11.48
C LYS A 479 -12.17 7.06 -11.20
N ARG A 480 -11.78 6.06 -11.99
CA ARG A 480 -12.21 4.65 -11.79
C ARG A 480 -11.86 4.17 -10.39
N ARG A 481 -10.63 4.46 -9.94
CA ARG A 481 -10.16 4.15 -8.58
C ARG A 481 -10.99 4.80 -7.50
N LYS A 482 -11.26 6.10 -7.63
CA LYS A 482 -12.14 6.82 -6.71
C LYS A 482 -13.49 6.13 -6.61
N VAL A 483 -14.10 5.75 -7.74
CA VAL A 483 -15.39 5.05 -7.76
C VAL A 483 -15.33 3.69 -7.06
N HIS A 484 -14.28 2.88 -7.27
CA HIS A 484 -14.15 1.57 -6.63
C HIS A 484 -14.03 1.62 -5.10
N LYS A 485 -13.60 2.75 -4.53
CA LYS A 485 -13.55 2.98 -3.07
C LYS A 485 -14.94 3.29 -2.49
N LEU A 486 -15.91 3.69 -3.30
CA LEU A 486 -17.23 4.15 -2.85
C LEU A 486 -18.26 3.03 -2.81
N ILE A 487 -19.23 3.15 -1.90
CA ILE A 487 -20.46 2.35 -1.98
C ILE A 487 -21.21 2.75 -3.25
N ARG A 488 -21.72 1.76 -4.00
CA ARG A 488 -22.48 2.03 -5.23
C ARG A 488 -23.66 2.96 -4.98
N TYR A 489 -23.81 3.97 -5.86
CA TYR A 489 -24.80 5.04 -5.71
C TYR A 489 -26.21 4.50 -5.42
N ASP A 490 -26.70 3.59 -6.25
CA ASP A 490 -28.08 3.12 -6.15
C ASP A 490 -28.33 2.33 -4.86
N VAL A 491 -27.31 1.61 -4.39
CA VAL A 491 -27.35 0.85 -3.13
C VAL A 491 -27.37 1.80 -1.94
N LEU A 492 -26.47 2.77 -1.91
CA LEU A 492 -26.39 3.77 -0.83
C LEU A 492 -27.68 4.60 -0.74
N MET A 493 -28.17 5.12 -1.87
CA MET A 493 -29.37 5.94 -1.88
C MET A 493 -30.64 5.17 -1.54
N THR A 494 -30.73 3.90 -1.96
CA THR A 494 -31.84 3.03 -1.56
C THR A 494 -31.82 2.78 -0.05
N TRP A 495 -30.64 2.45 0.51
CA TRP A 495 -30.48 2.26 1.96
C TRP A 495 -30.84 3.52 2.77
N VAL A 496 -30.40 4.71 2.33
CA VAL A 496 -30.76 5.98 2.99
C VAL A 496 -32.27 6.22 3.00
N ARG A 497 -32.98 5.88 1.91
CA ARG A 497 -34.45 6.02 1.84
C ARG A 497 -35.18 5.05 2.74
N GLU A 498 -34.71 3.81 2.84
CA GLU A 498 -35.35 2.74 3.59
C GLU A 498 -35.14 2.84 5.11
N LYS A 499 -33.99 3.34 5.56
CA LYS A 499 -33.66 3.41 6.99
C LYS A 499 -34.10 4.73 7.60
N ALA A 500 -35.23 4.73 8.30
CA ALA A 500 -35.81 5.92 8.94
C ALA A 500 -34.84 6.70 9.84
N VAL A 501 -34.00 6.01 10.61
CA VAL A 501 -32.98 6.63 11.48
C VAL A 501 -31.96 7.40 10.65
N VAL A 502 -31.46 6.80 9.57
CA VAL A 502 -30.50 7.42 8.65
C VAL A 502 -31.12 8.64 7.97
N LYS A 503 -32.36 8.50 7.48
CA LYS A 503 -33.11 9.61 6.89
C LYS A 503 -33.28 10.77 7.88
N SER A 504 -33.55 10.50 9.15
CA SER A 504 -33.67 11.51 10.21
C SER A 504 -32.34 12.22 10.48
N ILE A 505 -31.24 11.46 10.60
CA ILE A 505 -29.89 12.02 10.78
C ILE A 505 -29.55 12.95 9.61
N MET A 506 -29.82 12.52 8.37
CA MET A 506 -29.55 13.32 7.19
C MET A 506 -30.41 14.58 7.10
N SER A 507 -31.70 14.50 7.46
CA SER A 507 -32.58 15.68 7.48
C SER A 507 -32.09 16.75 8.45
N LYS A 508 -31.58 16.35 9.62
CA LYS A 508 -31.01 17.27 10.62
C LYS A 508 -29.68 17.85 10.15
N TYR A 509 -28.88 17.08 9.44
CA TYR A 509 -27.61 17.53 8.89
C TYR A 509 -27.81 18.58 7.78
N THR A 510 -28.76 18.36 6.87
CA THR A 510 -29.12 19.36 5.83
C THR A 510 -29.63 20.67 6.45
N GLN A 511 -30.33 20.61 7.58
CA GLN A 511 -30.78 21.79 8.32
C GLN A 511 -29.65 22.52 9.08
N MET A 512 -28.50 21.88 9.32
CA MET A 512 -27.33 22.52 9.94
C MET A 512 -26.39 23.17 8.92
N LEU A 513 -26.53 22.84 7.64
CA LEU A 513 -25.73 23.39 6.53
C LEU A 513 -26.40 24.57 5.82
N ILE A 514 -27.64 24.88 6.19
CA ILE A 514 -28.41 26.07 5.78
C ILE A 514 -28.47 26.98 7.00
#